data_AF-A0A1B4V8B1-F1
#
_entry.id   AF-A0A1B4V8B1-F1
#
_cell.length_a   1.000
_cell.length_b   1.000
_cell.length_c   1.000
_cell.angle_alpha   90.00
_cell.angle_beta   90.00
_cell.angle_gamma   90.00
#
_symmetry.space_group_name_H-M   'P 1'
#
loop_
_entity.id
_entity.type
_entity.pdbx_description
1 polymer ?
#
loop_
_entity_poly.entity_id
_entity_poly.type
_entity_poly.pdbx_seq_one_letter_code
_entity_poly.pdbx_strand_id
1 'polypeptide(L)'
;MNVLEHFTGLSTLYLLTQDGRLGTVNPQRRFEEDDDLGRAFGAHNRELLAQYANQAGPPWRLGIVYRAAEARAWGNELMWLEEAMVRELYRVSGPAGSELTAFQKKNRETSLYRGGELLLDFRADATSTTPVYCPVLYNRGLPLGRLAPALGLAPGLEEARGPVLEVLNLLAPIPVSRRDVPAVAMLVDRVRRRLVRKEMRRTSGFSLLDRVHAAPGDAGADFFDVDRRDDRAVTLPTGFGQGGDAGERIEQVDRWLERPHRPVDAALLRRFVQFRDLDDRRLALLAQRSLVHTAPSGTRLLNQGMTDTWNMYLLEGSLSLEAADGQSLLVEAGGERAASPVSFLKPRKYTVTALTPVSFLWIPDALLADVLEPVKARTVPSALKR
;
A
#
# COMPACT_ATOMS: atom_id res chain seq x y z
N MET A 1 13.58 26.37 -20.90
CA MET A 1 12.74 25.24 -21.34
C MET A 1 11.71 25.00 -20.28
N ASN A 2 10.43 24.90 -20.63
CA ASN A 2 9.38 24.74 -19.64
C ASN A 2 9.51 23.32 -19.04
N VAL A 3 9.74 23.20 -17.73
CA VAL A 3 9.90 21.88 -17.07
C VAL A 3 8.73 20.96 -17.40
N LEU A 4 7.54 21.53 -17.59
CA LEU A 4 6.30 20.83 -17.91
C LEU A 4 6.33 20.12 -19.27
N GLU A 5 7.25 20.50 -20.17
CA GLU A 5 7.39 19.83 -21.47
C GLU A 5 8.11 18.48 -21.37
N HIS A 6 8.88 18.28 -20.31
CA HIS A 6 9.73 17.10 -20.12
C HIS A 6 8.98 15.92 -19.51
N PHE A 7 7.95 16.23 -18.74
CA PHE A 7 7.17 15.26 -17.99
C PHE A 7 5.73 15.24 -18.51
N THR A 8 5.36 14.11 -19.08
CA THR A 8 4.04 13.82 -19.63
C THR A 8 3.01 13.48 -18.55
N GLY A 9 3.43 12.89 -17.42
CA GLY A 9 2.56 12.48 -16.32
C GLY A 9 2.15 13.58 -15.34
N LEU A 10 2.59 14.83 -15.53
CA LEU A 10 2.31 15.92 -14.56
C LEU A 10 0.90 16.48 -14.63
N SER A 11 0.17 16.24 -15.72
CA SER A 11 -1.17 16.82 -15.92
C SER A 11 -2.17 16.43 -14.82
N THR A 12 -1.83 15.43 -14.02
CA THR A 12 -2.64 14.93 -12.91
C THR A 12 -2.05 15.27 -11.54
N LEU A 13 -1.07 16.16 -11.42
CA LEU A 13 -0.42 16.42 -10.14
C LEU A 13 -0.50 17.89 -9.77
N TYR A 14 -0.61 18.13 -8.47
CA TYR A 14 -0.55 19.48 -7.93
C TYR A 14 0.88 20.01 -7.97
N LEU A 15 1.02 21.22 -8.50
CA LEU A 15 2.25 21.95 -8.63
C LEU A 15 2.19 23.20 -7.76
N LEU A 16 3.28 23.44 -7.05
CA LEU A 16 3.55 24.65 -6.30
C LEU A 16 4.51 25.51 -7.11
N THR A 17 4.10 26.73 -7.42
CA THR A 17 4.94 27.71 -8.13
C THR A 17 5.89 28.42 -7.16
N GLN A 18 6.89 29.13 -7.69
CA GLN A 18 7.88 29.85 -6.87
C GLN A 18 7.28 31.00 -6.05
N ASP A 19 6.14 31.56 -6.49
CA ASP A 19 5.37 32.58 -5.77
C ASP A 19 4.33 32.00 -4.80
N GLY A 20 4.31 30.67 -4.63
CA GLY A 20 3.45 29.97 -3.66
C GLY A 20 2.02 29.70 -4.15
N ARG A 21 1.75 29.85 -5.45
CA ARG A 21 0.47 29.46 -6.04
C ARG A 21 0.40 27.96 -6.20
N LEU A 22 -0.78 27.40 -5.93
CA LEU A 22 -1.03 25.97 -5.97
C LEU A 22 -2.05 25.68 -7.06
N GLY A 23 -1.75 24.74 -7.92
CA GLY A 23 -2.60 24.44 -9.07
C GLY A 23 -2.22 23.16 -9.76
N THR A 24 -2.78 22.94 -10.94
CA THR A 24 -2.49 21.76 -11.77
C THR A 24 -2.06 22.19 -13.16
N VAL A 25 -1.64 21.24 -13.99
CA VAL A 25 -1.32 21.51 -15.40
C VAL A 25 -2.37 20.87 -16.28
N ASN A 26 -3.01 21.68 -17.11
CA ASN A 26 -4.04 21.21 -18.01
C ASN A 26 -3.45 20.41 -19.20
N PRO A 27 -4.29 19.76 -20.03
CA PRO A 27 -3.82 19.02 -21.20
C PRO A 27 -3.02 19.88 -22.19
N GLN A 28 -3.23 21.20 -22.22
CA GLN A 28 -2.49 22.17 -23.03
C GLN A 28 -1.16 22.61 -22.39
N ARG A 29 -0.72 21.93 -21.32
CA ARG A 29 0.52 22.21 -20.57
C ARG A 29 0.57 23.61 -19.96
N ARG A 30 -0.58 24.19 -19.65
CA ARG A 30 -0.69 25.47 -18.94
C ARG A 30 -1.03 25.23 -17.48
N PHE A 31 -0.40 26.02 -16.62
CA PHE A 31 -0.71 26.02 -15.20
C PHE A 31 -2.10 26.64 -14.99
N GLU A 32 -2.98 25.91 -14.31
CA GLU A 32 -4.29 26.35 -13.87
C GLU A 32 -4.27 26.40 -12.35
N GLU A 33 -4.36 27.62 -11.81
CA GLU A 33 -4.41 27.85 -10.38
C GLU A 33 -5.71 27.30 -9.78
N ASP A 34 -5.60 26.72 -8.60
CA ASP A 34 -6.75 26.29 -7.83
C ASP A 34 -7.14 27.43 -6.89
N ASP A 35 -8.12 28.24 -7.29
CA ASP A 35 -8.51 29.46 -6.55
C ASP A 35 -8.87 29.20 -5.08
N ASP A 36 -9.53 28.08 -4.78
CA ASP A 36 -9.95 27.74 -3.42
C ASP A 36 -8.73 27.40 -2.55
N LEU A 37 -7.86 26.52 -3.05
CA LEU A 37 -6.65 26.16 -2.33
C LEU A 37 -5.63 27.30 -2.31
N GLY A 38 -5.56 28.12 -3.36
CA GLY A 38 -4.72 29.31 -3.43
C GLY A 38 -5.11 30.33 -2.38
N ARG A 39 -6.41 30.60 -2.19
CA ARG A 39 -6.90 31.43 -1.08
C ARG A 39 -6.60 30.82 0.28
N ALA A 40 -6.82 29.52 0.46
CA ALA A 40 -6.66 28.86 1.75
C ALA A 40 -5.18 28.69 2.18
N PHE A 41 -4.29 28.42 1.23
CA PHE A 41 -2.89 28.07 1.50
C PHE A 41 -1.87 29.08 0.98
N GLY A 42 -2.25 30.17 0.30
CA GLY A 42 -1.29 31.07 -0.34
C GLY A 42 -0.25 31.67 0.61
N ALA A 43 -0.66 32.11 1.81
CA ALA A 43 0.28 32.60 2.83
C ALA A 43 1.18 31.48 3.36
N HIS A 44 0.60 30.34 3.71
CA HIS A 44 1.28 29.14 4.18
C HIS A 44 2.33 28.63 3.17
N ASN A 45 1.98 28.61 1.89
CA ASN A 45 2.84 28.16 0.81
C ASN A 45 4.08 29.04 0.65
N ARG A 46 3.93 30.37 0.75
CA ARG A 46 5.07 31.30 0.69
C ARG A 46 5.99 31.11 1.88
N GLU A 47 5.43 30.92 3.07
CA GLU A 47 6.21 30.62 4.28
C GLU A 47 6.96 29.29 4.15
N LEU A 48 6.27 28.23 3.71
CA LEU A 48 6.86 26.93 3.44
C LEU A 48 8.04 27.04 2.46
N LEU A 49 7.89 27.80 1.37
CA LEU A 49 8.96 28.01 0.39
C LEU A 49 10.12 28.81 0.97
N ALA A 50 9.85 29.82 1.82
CA ALA A 50 10.89 30.58 2.49
C ALA A 50 11.70 29.71 3.47
N GLN A 51 11.02 28.86 4.25
CA GLN A 51 11.66 27.90 5.16
C GLN A 51 12.46 26.84 4.37
N TYR A 52 11.86 26.32 3.30
CA TYR A 52 12.49 25.34 2.41
C TYR A 52 13.75 25.88 1.71
N ALA A 53 13.75 27.16 1.33
CA ALA A 53 14.93 27.80 0.75
C ALA A 53 16.14 27.77 1.70
N ASN A 54 15.89 27.83 3.01
CA ASN A 54 16.92 27.79 4.06
C ASN A 54 17.29 26.36 4.49
N GLN A 55 16.35 25.42 4.42
CA GLN A 55 16.53 24.04 4.88
C GLN A 55 16.01 23.06 3.82
N ALA A 56 16.89 22.70 2.87
CA ALA A 56 16.56 21.70 1.86
C ALA A 56 16.71 20.29 2.45
N GLY A 57 15.58 19.62 2.70
CA GLY A 57 15.56 18.22 3.17
C GLY A 57 14.28 17.87 3.93
N PRO A 58 14.18 16.64 4.47
CA PRO A 58 13.08 16.26 5.36
C PRO A 58 12.96 17.18 6.58
N PRO A 59 11.74 17.47 7.06
CA PRO A 59 10.45 16.92 6.61
C PRO A 59 9.85 17.64 5.39
N TRP A 60 10.54 18.63 4.82
CA TRP A 60 10.05 19.48 3.74
C TRP A 60 10.06 18.78 2.39
N ARG A 61 11.23 18.26 1.98
CA ARG A 61 11.39 17.49 0.75
C ARG A 61 11.25 16.01 1.05
N LEU A 62 10.30 15.38 0.36
CA LEU A 62 10.00 13.96 0.45
C LEU A 62 10.83 13.13 -0.54
N GLY A 63 11.22 13.76 -1.64
CA GLY A 63 11.94 13.12 -2.73
C GLY A 63 12.03 14.03 -3.95
N ILE A 64 12.35 13.42 -5.08
CA ILE A 64 12.39 14.09 -6.38
C ILE A 64 11.66 13.26 -7.44
N VAL A 65 11.28 13.91 -8.53
CA VAL A 65 10.78 13.32 -9.76
C VAL A 65 11.73 13.70 -10.88
N TYR A 66 12.21 12.69 -11.60
CA TYR A 66 13.11 12.87 -12.74
C TYR A 66 12.72 11.89 -13.84
N ARG A 67 13.30 12.10 -15.02
CA ARG A 67 13.12 11.21 -16.16
C ARG A 67 14.37 10.36 -16.34
N ALA A 68 14.22 9.05 -16.22
CA ALA A 68 15.28 8.11 -16.54
C ALA A 68 15.51 8.03 -18.05
N ALA A 69 16.75 7.79 -18.45
CA ALA A 69 17.16 7.55 -19.83
C ALA A 69 16.53 6.25 -20.34
N GLU A 70 16.55 5.21 -19.51
CA GLU A 70 15.94 3.92 -19.81
C GLU A 70 14.54 3.81 -19.22
N ALA A 71 13.59 3.32 -20.02
CA ALA A 71 12.24 3.06 -19.56
C ALA A 71 12.23 1.92 -18.54
N ARG A 72 11.61 2.16 -17.38
CA ARG A 72 11.26 1.07 -16.45
C ARG A 72 9.93 0.45 -16.87
N ALA A 73 9.59 -0.69 -16.26
CA ALA A 73 8.30 -1.36 -16.49
C ALA A 73 7.08 -0.44 -16.26
N TRP A 74 7.23 0.60 -15.44
CA TRP A 74 6.19 1.58 -15.10
C TRP A 74 6.43 2.97 -15.74
N GLY A 75 7.31 3.07 -16.75
CA GLY A 75 7.62 4.30 -17.48
C GLY A 75 8.95 4.94 -17.10
N ASN A 76 9.21 6.12 -17.66
CA ASN A 76 10.49 6.84 -17.51
C ASN A 76 10.43 7.90 -16.40
N GLU A 77 9.24 8.26 -15.92
CA GLU A 77 9.05 9.27 -14.88
C GLU A 77 9.09 8.59 -13.51
N LEU A 78 10.23 8.74 -12.86
CA LEU A 78 10.56 8.04 -11.62
C LEU A 78 10.52 9.01 -10.46
N MET A 79 10.00 8.52 -9.33
CA MET A 79 10.09 9.18 -8.05
C MET A 79 11.19 8.52 -7.22
N TRP A 80 12.14 9.33 -6.75
CA TRP A 80 13.18 8.91 -5.83
C TRP A 80 12.94 9.51 -4.46
N LEU A 81 12.75 8.66 -3.46
CA LEU A 81 12.48 9.06 -2.09
C LEU A 81 13.79 9.43 -1.35
N GLU A 82 13.68 10.45 -0.50
CA GLU A 82 14.73 10.77 0.48
C GLU A 82 14.98 9.58 1.41
N GLU A 83 16.22 9.43 1.88
CA GLU A 83 16.57 8.27 2.72
C GLU A 83 15.73 8.21 4.00
N ALA A 84 15.58 9.34 4.69
CA ALA A 84 14.76 9.44 5.89
C ALA A 84 13.31 9.01 5.61
N MET A 85 12.78 9.38 4.43
CA MET A 85 11.44 8.99 4.02
C MET A 85 11.30 7.50 3.77
N VAL A 86 12.29 6.87 3.13
CA VAL A 86 12.30 5.41 2.94
C VAL A 86 12.28 4.68 4.28
N ARG A 87 13.08 5.14 5.26
CA ARG A 87 13.11 4.55 6.61
C ARG A 87 11.79 4.72 7.34
N GLU A 88 11.14 5.86 7.17
CA GLU A 88 9.87 6.14 7.82
C GLU A 88 8.71 5.35 7.20
N LEU A 89 8.67 5.23 5.87
CA LEU A 89 7.65 4.48 5.13
C LEU A 89 7.84 2.96 5.23
N TYR A 90 9.07 2.50 5.42
CA TYR A 90 9.45 1.10 5.51
C TYR A 90 10.29 0.85 6.76
N ARG A 91 9.64 0.97 7.92
CA ARG A 91 10.28 0.70 9.20
C ARG A 91 10.72 -0.74 9.25
N VAL A 92 11.97 -0.96 9.64
CA VAL A 92 12.57 -2.27 9.87
C VAL A 92 13.24 -2.21 11.23
N SER A 93 13.12 -3.28 12.02
CA SER A 93 13.85 -3.43 13.28
C SER A 93 15.35 -3.36 13.04
N GLY A 94 16.04 -2.39 13.65
CA GLY A 94 17.49 -2.24 13.52
C GLY A 94 17.99 -0.91 14.11
N PRO A 95 19.32 -0.74 14.26
CA PRO A 95 19.91 0.49 14.75
C PRO A 95 19.60 1.66 13.81
N ALA A 96 19.18 2.80 14.38
CA ALA A 96 19.08 4.05 13.64
C ALA A 96 20.45 4.40 13.03
N GLY A 97 20.49 4.66 11.72
CA GLY A 97 21.73 4.99 11.00
C GLY A 97 22.45 3.83 10.31
N SER A 98 21.97 2.58 10.45
CA SER A 98 22.45 1.45 9.63
C SER A 98 22.14 1.68 8.15
N GLU A 99 22.93 1.15 7.21
CA GLU A 99 22.61 1.25 5.77
C GLU A 99 21.17 0.81 5.45
N LEU A 100 20.57 1.40 4.41
CA LEU A 100 19.26 0.94 3.93
C LEU A 100 19.33 -0.55 3.58
N THR A 101 18.33 -1.32 4.06
CA THR A 101 18.19 -2.74 3.69
C THR A 101 18.00 -2.90 2.19
N ALA A 102 18.25 -4.09 1.64
CA ALA A 102 17.99 -4.36 0.22
C ALA A 102 16.54 -4.05 -0.17
N PHE A 103 15.58 -4.33 0.73
CA PHE A 103 14.18 -3.98 0.54
C PHE A 103 13.97 -2.45 0.49
N GLN A 104 14.56 -1.69 1.40
CA GLN A 104 14.48 -0.23 1.39
C GLN A 104 15.15 0.38 0.16
N LYS A 105 16.35 -0.07 -0.21
CA LYS A 105 17.06 0.34 -1.45
C LYS A 105 16.16 0.11 -2.67
N LYS A 106 15.51 -1.05 -2.77
CA LYS A 106 14.58 -1.39 -3.86
C LYS A 106 13.33 -0.50 -3.89
N ASN A 107 12.80 -0.08 -2.74
CA ASN A 107 11.60 0.75 -2.67
C ASN A 107 11.89 2.26 -2.66
N ARG A 108 13.16 2.66 -2.76
CA ARG A 108 13.58 4.05 -2.82
C ARG A 108 13.23 4.70 -4.16
N GLU A 109 13.35 3.94 -5.25
CA GLU A 109 12.91 4.32 -6.59
C GLU A 109 11.54 3.68 -6.84
N THR A 110 10.57 4.48 -7.29
CA THR A 110 9.20 4.00 -7.58
C THR A 110 8.57 4.81 -8.70
N SER A 111 7.43 4.36 -9.20
CA SER A 111 6.62 5.21 -10.08
C SER A 111 6.08 6.42 -9.31
N LEU A 112 5.94 7.55 -10.00
CA LEU A 112 5.37 8.78 -9.46
C LEU A 112 4.02 8.56 -8.74
N TYR A 113 3.13 7.79 -9.36
CA TYR A 113 1.81 7.49 -8.80
C TYR A 113 1.88 6.60 -7.56
N ARG A 114 2.73 5.57 -7.57
CA ARG A 114 2.87 4.67 -6.42
C ARG A 114 3.53 5.37 -5.24
N GLY A 115 4.54 6.21 -5.49
CA GLY A 115 5.17 7.03 -4.46
C GLY A 115 4.18 8.03 -3.85
N GLY A 116 3.42 8.74 -4.68
CA GLY A 116 2.40 9.68 -4.21
C GLY A 116 1.28 9.01 -3.41
N GLU A 117 0.79 7.85 -3.84
CA GLU A 117 -0.19 7.06 -3.08
C GLU A 117 0.35 6.65 -1.71
N LEU A 118 1.57 6.09 -1.67
CA LEU A 118 2.21 5.66 -0.43
C LEU A 118 2.33 6.80 0.58
N LEU A 119 2.72 8.00 0.12
CA LEU A 119 2.83 9.19 0.96
C LEU A 119 1.46 9.66 1.49
N LEU A 120 0.44 9.66 0.63
CA LEU A 120 -0.92 10.05 1.01
C LEU A 120 -1.62 9.04 1.93
N ASP A 121 -1.21 7.77 1.92
CA ASP A 121 -1.78 6.72 2.76
C ASP A 121 -1.03 6.56 4.08
N PHE A 122 0.17 7.10 4.19
CA PHE A 122 0.93 7.05 5.44
C PHE A 122 0.24 7.85 6.56
N ARG A 123 0.12 7.22 7.73
CA ARG A 123 -0.45 7.76 8.96
C ARG A 123 0.53 7.54 10.12
N ALA A 124 0.62 8.52 11.02
CA ALA A 124 1.49 8.41 12.20
C ALA A 124 0.89 7.45 13.24
N ASP A 125 -0.44 7.44 13.35
CA ASP A 125 -1.23 6.53 14.18
C ASP A 125 -2.44 6.01 13.39
N ALA A 126 -2.98 4.87 13.82
CA ALA A 126 -4.13 4.25 13.15
C ALA A 126 -5.43 5.08 13.28
N THR A 127 -5.46 6.05 14.20
CA THR A 127 -6.64 6.87 14.51
C THR A 127 -6.73 8.17 13.70
N SER A 128 -5.63 8.62 13.10
CA SER A 128 -5.55 9.85 12.34
C SER A 128 -6.21 9.66 10.98
N THR A 129 -7.29 10.42 10.75
CA THR A 129 -7.94 10.50 9.45
C THR A 129 -7.05 11.22 8.43
N THR A 130 -6.26 12.18 8.91
CA THR A 130 -5.42 13.04 8.06
C THR A 130 -4.03 12.43 7.82
N PRO A 131 -3.52 12.44 6.58
CA PRO A 131 -2.18 11.96 6.28
C PRO A 131 -1.08 12.79 6.95
N VAL A 132 0.06 12.13 7.19
CA VAL A 132 1.29 12.82 7.61
C VAL A 132 1.87 13.64 6.46
N TYR A 133 1.74 13.15 5.23
CA TYR A 133 2.29 13.79 4.04
C TYR A 133 1.22 14.18 3.03
N CYS A 134 1.36 15.37 2.45
CA CYS A 134 0.62 15.77 1.27
C CYS A 134 1.61 16.19 0.18
N PRO A 135 1.96 15.28 -0.77
CA PRO A 135 2.97 15.55 -1.77
C PRO A 135 2.47 16.54 -2.83
N VAL A 136 3.25 17.60 -3.05
CA VAL A 136 3.09 18.54 -4.18
C VAL A 136 4.41 18.67 -4.92
N LEU A 137 4.35 18.94 -6.22
CA LEU A 137 5.54 19.09 -7.06
C LEU A 137 6.02 20.54 -7.06
N TYR A 138 7.33 20.74 -6.94
CA TYR A 138 7.95 22.06 -6.93
C TYR A 138 9.13 22.11 -7.91
N ASN A 139 9.14 23.11 -8.79
CA ASN A 139 10.25 23.32 -9.71
C ASN A 139 11.20 24.40 -9.19
N ARG A 140 12.34 23.97 -8.63
CA ARG A 140 13.41 24.87 -8.21
C ARG A 140 14.31 25.33 -9.37
N GLY A 141 14.16 24.73 -10.57
CA GLY A 141 15.02 25.01 -11.73
C GLY A 141 16.41 24.38 -11.63
N LEU A 142 16.58 23.35 -10.80
CA LEU A 142 17.83 22.62 -10.66
C LEU A 142 17.85 21.35 -11.53
N PRO A 143 18.98 21.02 -12.17
CA PRO A 143 19.14 19.76 -12.87
C PRO A 143 19.45 18.60 -11.89
N LEU A 144 19.22 17.36 -12.32
CA LEU A 144 19.40 16.18 -11.48
C LEU A 144 20.81 16.04 -10.90
N GLY A 145 21.85 16.33 -11.69
CA GLY A 145 23.25 16.22 -11.28
C GLY A 145 23.62 17.14 -10.11
N ARG A 146 22.85 18.22 -9.85
CA ARG A 146 23.05 19.08 -8.68
C ARG A 146 22.47 18.49 -7.40
N LEU A 147 21.41 17.69 -7.51
CA LEU A 147 20.72 17.07 -6.38
C LEU A 147 21.24 15.65 -6.10
N ALA A 148 21.74 14.96 -7.12
CA ALA A 148 22.10 13.56 -7.06
C ALA A 148 23.08 13.19 -5.92
N PRO A 149 24.16 13.96 -5.66
CA PRO A 149 25.08 13.62 -4.57
C PRO A 149 24.41 13.60 -3.19
N ALA A 150 23.54 14.58 -2.90
CA ALA A 150 22.82 14.65 -1.63
C ALA A 150 21.78 13.52 -1.48
N LEU A 151 21.32 12.97 -2.60
CA LEU A 151 20.32 11.90 -2.65
C LEU A 151 20.93 10.51 -2.79
N GLY A 152 22.27 10.38 -2.82
CA GLY A 152 22.94 9.10 -3.07
C GLY A 152 22.59 8.50 -4.43
N LEU A 153 22.32 9.35 -5.43
CA LEU A 153 22.01 8.99 -6.81
C LEU A 153 23.27 9.07 -7.67
N ALA A 154 23.41 8.13 -8.61
CA ALA A 154 24.47 8.13 -9.61
C ALA A 154 23.85 8.12 -11.03
N PRO A 155 23.26 9.24 -11.48
CA PRO A 155 22.60 9.31 -12.79
C PRO A 155 23.61 9.27 -13.93
N GLY A 156 23.18 8.80 -15.10
CA GLY A 156 23.95 8.93 -16.33
C GLY A 156 24.18 10.40 -16.72
N LEU A 157 25.15 10.68 -17.60
CA LEU A 157 25.50 12.06 -18.00
C LEU A 157 24.30 12.84 -18.59
N GLU A 158 23.48 12.18 -19.40
CA GLU A 158 22.26 12.77 -19.98
C GLU A 158 21.20 13.04 -18.91
N GLU A 159 20.94 12.07 -18.04
CA GLU A 159 19.98 12.20 -16.92
C GLU A 159 20.39 13.33 -15.97
N ALA A 160 21.69 13.44 -15.67
CA ALA A 160 22.25 14.46 -14.79
C ALA A 160 21.98 15.89 -15.26
N ARG A 161 21.79 16.11 -16.58
CA ARG A 161 21.44 17.41 -17.16
C ARG A 161 19.94 17.66 -17.22
N GLY A 162 19.13 16.61 -17.07
CA GLY A 162 17.68 16.68 -17.12
C GLY A 162 17.10 17.52 -15.97
N PRO A 163 15.94 18.18 -16.19
CA PRO A 163 15.27 18.92 -15.14
C PRO A 163 14.69 17.97 -14.09
N VAL A 164 14.59 18.47 -12.86
CA VAL A 164 14.00 17.74 -11.73
C VAL A 164 12.89 18.54 -11.10
N LEU A 165 11.85 17.83 -10.65
CA LEU A 165 10.83 18.36 -9.78
C LEU A 165 11.05 17.81 -8.37
N GLU A 166 11.08 18.68 -7.38
CA GLU A 166 11.16 18.26 -5.99
C GLU A 166 9.74 17.93 -5.50
N VAL A 167 9.60 16.90 -4.66
CA VAL A 167 8.33 16.56 -4.03
C VAL A 167 8.32 17.12 -2.63
N LEU A 168 7.52 18.14 -2.39
CA LEU A 168 7.40 18.80 -1.09
C LEU A 168 6.20 18.28 -0.31
N ASN A 169 6.33 18.25 1.02
CA ASN A 169 5.22 18.00 1.92
C ASN A 169 4.53 19.31 2.29
N LEU A 170 3.37 19.59 1.68
CA LEU A 170 2.65 20.83 1.97
C LEU A 170 2.18 20.93 3.44
N LEU A 171 2.03 19.79 4.13
CA LEU A 171 1.61 19.75 5.53
C LEU A 171 2.77 19.83 6.53
N ALA A 172 4.03 19.86 6.07
CA ALA A 172 5.19 19.85 6.96
C ALA A 172 5.17 20.96 8.04
N PRO A 173 4.84 22.23 7.74
CA PRO A 173 4.80 23.27 8.77
C PRO A 173 3.56 23.21 9.67
N ILE A 174 2.55 22.39 9.32
CA ILE A 174 1.29 22.31 10.08
C ILE A 174 1.40 21.20 11.13
N PRO A 175 1.33 21.51 12.44
CA PRO A 175 1.28 20.49 13.48
C PRO A 175 0.10 19.55 13.28
N VAL A 176 0.27 18.25 13.54
CA VAL A 176 -0.79 17.23 13.31
C VAL A 176 -2.12 17.61 13.97
N SER A 177 -2.07 18.16 15.19
CA SER A 177 -3.25 18.61 15.95
C SER A 177 -4.04 19.76 15.30
N ARG A 178 -3.46 20.45 14.31
CA ARG A 178 -4.09 21.56 13.57
C ARG A 178 -4.49 21.18 12.15
N ARG A 179 -4.32 19.92 11.76
CA ARG A 179 -4.63 19.46 10.39
C ARG A 179 -6.08 19.07 10.18
N ASP A 180 -6.88 18.98 11.24
CA ASP A 180 -8.32 18.72 11.16
C ASP A 180 -9.10 20.01 10.83
N VAL A 181 -8.83 20.56 9.64
CA VAL A 181 -9.50 21.76 9.13
C VAL A 181 -10.00 21.50 7.70
N PRO A 182 -11.14 22.10 7.28
CA PRO A 182 -11.74 21.83 5.97
C PRO A 182 -10.79 22.05 4.79
N ALA A 183 -9.90 23.06 4.88
CA ALA A 183 -8.92 23.35 3.84
C ALA A 183 -7.93 22.19 3.63
N VAL A 184 -7.43 21.57 4.70
CA VAL A 184 -6.51 20.42 4.61
C VAL A 184 -7.24 19.18 4.07
N ALA A 185 -8.47 18.92 4.52
CA ALA A 185 -9.27 17.84 4.00
C ALA A 185 -9.52 18.00 2.48
N MET A 186 -9.85 19.21 2.04
CA MET A 186 -10.04 19.55 0.62
C MET A 186 -8.76 19.35 -0.19
N LEU A 187 -7.61 19.82 0.32
CA LEU A 187 -6.31 19.61 -0.31
C LEU A 187 -6.01 18.12 -0.49
N VAL A 188 -6.10 17.34 0.59
CA VAL A 188 -5.78 15.91 0.58
C VAL A 188 -6.69 15.15 -0.39
N ASP A 189 -7.99 15.44 -0.38
CA ASP A 189 -8.95 14.83 -1.29
C ASP A 189 -8.66 15.17 -2.75
N ARG A 190 -8.41 16.45 -3.08
CA ARG A 190 -8.08 16.86 -4.46
C ARG A 190 -6.78 16.23 -4.95
N VAL A 191 -5.73 16.20 -4.13
CA VAL A 191 -4.45 15.56 -4.46
C VAL A 191 -4.64 14.04 -4.63
N ARG A 192 -5.41 13.39 -3.74
CA ARG A 192 -5.72 11.95 -3.83
C ARG A 192 -6.50 11.58 -5.08
N ARG A 193 -7.57 12.29 -5.43
CA ARG A 193 -8.38 12.02 -6.63
C ARG A 193 -7.57 12.06 -7.92
N ARG A 194 -6.52 12.89 -7.94
CA ARG A 194 -5.69 13.07 -9.11
C ARG A 194 -4.54 12.05 -9.17
N LEU A 195 -3.94 11.70 -8.02
CA LEU A 195 -2.93 10.63 -7.91
C LEU A 195 -3.51 9.21 -8.13
N VAL A 196 -4.70 8.95 -7.58
CA VAL A 196 -5.33 7.62 -7.62
C VAL A 196 -6.21 7.50 -8.87
N ARG A 197 -5.58 7.46 -10.05
CA ARG A 197 -6.26 7.03 -11.29
C ARG A 197 -6.05 5.54 -11.50
N LYS A 198 -7.06 4.73 -11.16
CA LYS A 198 -7.05 3.27 -11.35
C LYS A 198 -6.72 2.86 -12.79
N GLU A 199 -7.10 3.67 -13.77
CA GLU A 199 -6.88 3.41 -15.19
C GLU A 199 -5.40 3.46 -15.58
N MET A 200 -4.60 4.34 -14.97
CA MET A 200 -3.16 4.42 -15.26
C MET A 200 -2.35 3.31 -14.58
N ARG A 201 -2.94 2.57 -13.62
CA ARG A 201 -2.32 1.35 -13.04
C ARG A 201 -2.28 0.19 -14.04
N ARG A 202 -3.04 0.25 -15.14
CA ARG A 202 -3.19 -0.84 -16.11
C ARG A 202 -2.21 -0.80 -17.27
N THR A 203 -1.34 0.21 -17.36
CA THR A 203 -0.56 0.48 -18.60
C THR A 203 0.79 -0.23 -18.71
N SER A 204 1.16 -1.11 -17.77
CA SER A 204 2.21 -2.08 -18.02
C SER A 204 1.54 -3.34 -18.53
N GLY A 205 1.56 -3.55 -19.85
CA GLY A 205 0.99 -4.72 -20.49
C GLY A 205 1.52 -6.02 -19.87
N PHE A 206 0.76 -6.59 -18.94
CA PHE A 206 0.74 -8.02 -18.74
C PHE A 206 0.02 -8.61 -19.95
N SER A 207 0.70 -8.62 -21.10
CA SER A 207 0.42 -9.66 -22.09
C SER A 207 0.87 -10.95 -21.43
N LEU A 208 -0.07 -11.67 -20.80
CA LEU A 208 0.10 -13.08 -20.57
C LEU A 208 0.52 -13.69 -21.91
N LEU A 209 1.76 -14.17 -21.96
CA LEU A 209 2.22 -15.05 -23.02
C LEU A 209 1.33 -16.30 -22.96
N ASP A 210 0.22 -16.27 -23.69
CA ASP A 210 -0.37 -17.47 -24.28
C ASP A 210 0.62 -17.97 -25.32
N ARG A 211 1.70 -18.60 -24.85
CA ARG A 211 2.48 -19.54 -25.64
C ARG A 211 2.05 -20.93 -25.21
N VAL A 212 1.01 -21.39 -25.92
CA VAL A 212 0.70 -22.80 -26.10
C VAL A 212 2.00 -23.54 -26.40
N HIS A 213 2.33 -24.52 -25.56
CA HIS A 213 3.43 -25.45 -25.79
C HIS A 213 3.19 -26.22 -27.10
N ALA A 214 3.88 -25.82 -28.17
CA ALA A 214 4.29 -26.72 -29.22
C ALA A 214 5.78 -27.04 -29.01
N ALA A 215 6.11 -28.32 -29.00
CA ALA A 215 7.44 -28.85 -28.70
C ALA A 215 8.52 -28.34 -29.67
N PRO A 216 9.78 -28.18 -29.23
CA PRO A 216 10.86 -27.68 -30.08
C PRO A 216 11.55 -28.81 -30.85
N GLY A 217 11.73 -28.57 -32.15
CA GLY A 217 12.77 -29.19 -32.96
C GLY A 217 13.90 -28.20 -33.19
N ASP A 218 15.01 -28.47 -32.51
CA ASP A 218 16.42 -28.27 -32.88
C ASP A 218 17.00 -26.90 -33.32
N ALA A 219 18.23 -26.70 -32.84
CA ALA A 219 19.32 -25.81 -33.25
C ALA A 219 19.25 -24.29 -32.99
N GLY A 220 19.93 -23.88 -31.90
CA GLY A 220 21.06 -22.93 -31.98
C GLY A 220 20.80 -21.45 -31.70
N ALA A 221 21.16 -20.98 -30.51
CA ALA A 221 22.00 -19.78 -30.27
C ALA A 221 22.02 -19.41 -28.77
N ASP A 222 23.20 -19.14 -28.25
CA ASP A 222 23.52 -18.74 -26.88
C ASP A 222 22.65 -17.59 -26.35
N PHE A 223 22.02 -17.80 -25.20
CA PHE A 223 21.54 -16.75 -24.31
C PHE A 223 21.84 -17.13 -22.86
N PHE A 224 22.45 -16.20 -22.12
CA PHE A 224 22.80 -16.36 -20.71
C PHE A 224 21.59 -16.70 -19.85
N ASP A 225 21.62 -17.89 -19.28
CA ASP A 225 20.75 -18.33 -18.19
C ASP A 225 21.35 -17.82 -16.88
N VAL A 226 20.72 -16.78 -16.29
CA VAL A 226 21.08 -16.32 -14.94
C VAL A 226 20.19 -17.07 -13.96
N ASP A 227 20.75 -18.17 -13.47
CA ASP A 227 20.24 -18.96 -12.35
C ASP A 227 19.98 -18.04 -11.14
N ARG A 228 18.71 -17.98 -10.72
CA ARG A 228 18.24 -17.18 -9.57
C ARG A 228 18.18 -17.99 -8.28
N ARG A 229 18.83 -19.14 -8.19
CA ARG A 229 18.73 -20.02 -7.00
C ARG A 229 19.94 -20.03 -6.06
N ASP A 230 21.07 -19.41 -6.40
CA ASP A 230 22.28 -19.52 -5.57
C ASP A 230 22.53 -18.40 -4.54
N ASP A 231 21.79 -17.30 -4.55
CA ASP A 231 21.99 -16.19 -3.58
C ASP A 231 21.27 -16.35 -2.22
N ARG A 232 20.86 -17.58 -1.84
CA ARG A 232 20.21 -17.86 -0.53
C ARG A 232 21.08 -18.56 0.50
N ALA A 233 22.32 -18.87 0.18
CA ALA A 233 23.28 -19.29 1.19
C ALA A 233 24.09 -18.08 1.67
N VAL A 234 24.32 -17.98 2.98
CA VAL A 234 25.18 -16.98 3.65
C VAL A 234 24.49 -15.67 4.05
N THR A 235 23.61 -15.73 5.05
CA THR A 235 23.79 -15.05 6.36
C THR A 235 22.56 -15.26 7.25
N LEU A 236 22.59 -16.30 8.07
CA LEU A 236 21.77 -16.36 9.28
C LEU A 236 22.71 -16.69 10.44
N PRO A 237 22.87 -15.82 11.44
CA PRO A 237 23.11 -16.27 12.79
C PRO A 237 21.79 -16.81 13.34
N THR A 238 21.78 -18.10 13.64
CA THR A 238 20.80 -18.79 14.47
C THR A 238 20.72 -18.16 15.87
N GLY A 239 19.50 -17.83 16.32
CA GLY A 239 19.25 -17.43 17.71
C GLY A 239 17.80 -16.99 17.96
N PHE A 240 17.06 -17.84 18.66
CA PHE A 240 15.77 -17.64 19.34
C PHE A 240 15.60 -16.23 19.97
N GLY A 241 14.43 -15.60 20.10
CA GLY A 241 13.04 -16.00 19.90
C GLY A 241 12.09 -14.91 20.45
N GLN A 242 10.79 -15.16 20.24
CA GLN A 242 9.62 -14.62 20.93
C GLN A 242 9.23 -13.13 20.76
N GLY A 243 8.05 -12.96 20.14
CA GLY A 243 7.02 -12.07 20.69
C GLY A 243 6.81 -10.75 19.96
N GLY A 244 6.26 -10.78 18.75
CA GLY A 244 5.74 -9.55 18.13
C GLY A 244 5.53 -9.62 16.63
N ASP A 245 4.79 -10.62 16.11
CA ASP A 245 4.80 -10.89 14.66
C ASP A 245 3.39 -10.97 14.01
N ALA A 246 2.33 -10.79 14.80
CA ALA A 246 0.96 -10.81 14.27
C ALA A 246 0.55 -9.43 13.70
N GLY A 247 0.92 -8.33 14.36
CA GLY A 247 0.55 -6.97 13.94
C GLY A 247 1.28 -6.52 12.68
N GLU A 248 2.60 -6.72 12.63
CA GLU A 248 3.48 -6.30 11.52
C GLU A 248 3.14 -7.00 10.18
N ARG A 249 2.54 -8.20 10.24
CA ARG A 249 2.17 -8.99 9.06
C ARG A 249 0.75 -8.71 8.55
N ILE A 250 -0.17 -8.29 9.42
CA ILE A 250 -1.50 -7.79 9.02
C ILE A 250 -1.34 -6.50 8.21
N GLU A 251 -0.40 -5.61 8.60
CA GLU A 251 -0.08 -4.39 7.84
C GLU A 251 0.32 -4.67 6.38
N GLN A 252 1.01 -5.79 6.12
CA GLN A 252 1.41 -6.16 4.75
C GLN A 252 0.23 -6.57 3.87
N VAL A 253 -0.78 -7.23 4.44
CA VAL A 253 -1.99 -7.63 3.70
C VAL A 253 -2.94 -6.45 3.54
N ASP A 254 -3.09 -5.61 4.58
CA ASP A 254 -3.88 -4.37 4.55
C ASP A 254 -3.52 -3.45 3.38
N ARG A 255 -2.23 -3.42 3.00
CA ARG A 255 -1.71 -2.66 1.85
C ARG A 255 -2.31 -3.07 0.51
N TRP A 256 -2.83 -4.29 0.40
CA TRP A 256 -3.43 -4.85 -0.81
C TRP A 256 -4.96 -4.93 -0.75
N LEU A 257 -5.57 -4.61 0.40
CA LEU A 257 -7.02 -4.59 0.54
C LEU A 257 -7.60 -3.36 -0.17
N GLU A 258 -8.54 -3.55 -1.08
CA GLU A 258 -9.24 -2.42 -1.67
C GLU A 258 -10.14 -1.75 -0.59
N ARG A 259 -9.96 -0.44 -0.36
CA ARG A 259 -10.90 0.38 0.45
C ARG A 259 -11.94 1.01 -0.50
N PRO A 260 -13.25 0.99 -0.18
CA PRO A 260 -13.82 0.83 1.16
C PRO A 260 -14.25 -0.62 1.48
N HIS A 261 -14.02 -1.04 2.73
CA HIS A 261 -14.65 -2.23 3.29
C HIS A 261 -16.17 -2.08 3.21
N ARG A 262 -16.85 -3.17 2.86
CA ARG A 262 -18.32 -3.17 2.79
C ARG A 262 -18.89 -3.82 4.06
N PRO A 263 -20.04 -3.34 4.57
CA PRO A 263 -20.74 -4.02 5.63
C PRO A 263 -21.11 -5.44 5.18
N VAL A 264 -21.09 -6.39 6.11
CA VAL A 264 -21.46 -7.78 5.84
C VAL A 264 -22.99 -7.89 5.87
N ASP A 265 -23.57 -8.52 4.86
CA ASP A 265 -24.96 -8.95 4.91
C ASP A 265 -25.06 -10.21 5.79
N ALA A 266 -25.88 -10.16 6.85
CA ALA A 266 -26.09 -11.27 7.76
C ALA A 266 -26.59 -12.54 7.05
N ALA A 267 -27.32 -12.40 5.94
CA ALA A 267 -27.78 -13.55 5.14
C ALA A 267 -26.61 -14.33 4.51
N LEU A 268 -25.52 -13.65 4.11
CA LEU A 268 -24.35 -14.30 3.53
C LEU A 268 -23.61 -15.19 4.54
N LEU A 269 -23.67 -14.85 5.83
CA LEU A 269 -23.00 -15.61 6.88
C LEU A 269 -23.58 -17.02 7.03
N ARG A 270 -24.87 -17.23 6.71
CA ARG A 270 -25.52 -18.55 6.77
C ARG A 270 -24.93 -19.58 5.80
N ARG A 271 -24.10 -19.16 4.84
CA ARG A 271 -23.37 -20.04 3.92
C ARG A 271 -22.26 -20.84 4.61
N PHE A 272 -21.78 -20.37 5.76
CA PHE A 272 -20.73 -21.06 6.51
C PHE A 272 -21.34 -22.01 7.54
N VAL A 273 -20.80 -23.24 7.61
CA VAL A 273 -21.36 -24.33 8.43
C VAL A 273 -21.54 -23.91 9.89
N GLN A 274 -20.55 -23.23 10.45
CA GLN A 274 -20.53 -22.76 11.84
C GLN A 274 -21.55 -21.65 12.16
N PHE A 275 -22.12 -21.00 11.16
CA PHE A 275 -23.05 -19.88 11.35
C PHE A 275 -24.47 -20.19 10.88
N ARG A 276 -24.67 -21.28 10.14
CA ARG A 276 -25.95 -21.62 9.50
C ARG A 276 -27.11 -21.69 10.49
N ASP A 277 -26.85 -22.23 11.68
CA ASP A 277 -27.85 -22.52 12.71
C ASP A 277 -27.91 -21.45 13.82
N LEU A 278 -27.18 -20.32 13.66
CA LEU A 278 -27.27 -19.20 14.58
C LEU A 278 -28.61 -18.46 14.44
N ASP A 279 -29.10 -17.93 15.55
CA ASP A 279 -30.26 -17.03 15.55
C ASP A 279 -29.93 -15.68 14.86
N ASP A 280 -30.97 -14.99 14.39
CA ASP A 280 -30.81 -13.74 13.63
C ASP A 280 -30.11 -12.64 14.43
N ARG A 281 -30.24 -12.64 15.77
CA ARG A 281 -29.60 -11.65 16.63
C ARG A 281 -28.09 -11.85 16.67
N ARG A 282 -27.64 -13.10 16.79
CA ARG A 282 -26.22 -13.50 16.76
C ARG A 282 -25.60 -13.27 15.39
N LEU A 283 -26.32 -13.60 14.32
CA LEU A 283 -25.89 -13.29 12.95
C LEU A 283 -25.77 -11.78 12.70
N ALA A 284 -26.73 -10.99 13.16
CA ALA A 284 -26.67 -9.53 13.04
C ALA A 284 -25.49 -8.95 13.83
N LEU A 285 -25.22 -9.45 15.04
CA LEU A 285 -24.07 -9.03 15.83
C LEU A 285 -22.74 -9.34 15.12
N LEU A 286 -22.63 -10.55 14.56
CA LEU A 286 -21.46 -10.96 13.80
C LEU A 286 -21.27 -10.10 12.54
N ALA A 287 -22.34 -9.83 11.80
CA ALA A 287 -22.32 -9.00 10.59
C ALA A 287 -21.94 -7.55 10.88
N GLN A 288 -22.46 -6.95 11.96
CA GLN A 288 -22.15 -5.58 12.37
C GLN A 288 -20.69 -5.39 12.80
N ARG A 289 -20.04 -6.45 13.29
CA ARG A 289 -18.68 -6.42 13.82
C ARG A 289 -17.65 -7.03 12.87
N SER A 290 -18.07 -7.40 11.66
CA SER A 290 -17.21 -7.95 10.61
C SER A 290 -17.22 -7.02 9.40
N LEU A 291 -16.17 -7.11 8.58
CA LEU A 291 -16.04 -6.34 7.35
C LEU A 291 -15.74 -7.27 6.18
N VAL A 292 -16.30 -6.94 5.01
CA VAL A 292 -15.89 -7.57 3.76
C VAL A 292 -14.62 -6.90 3.26
N HIS A 293 -13.58 -7.71 3.12
CA HIS A 293 -12.30 -7.35 2.55
C HIS A 293 -12.21 -7.89 1.12
N THR A 294 -11.48 -7.17 0.26
CA THR A 294 -11.25 -7.59 -1.13
C THR A 294 -9.77 -7.50 -1.45
N ALA A 295 -9.23 -8.51 -2.14
CA ALA A 295 -7.84 -8.55 -2.57
C ALA A 295 -7.72 -8.98 -4.04
N PRO A 296 -6.73 -8.46 -4.79
CA PRO A 296 -6.50 -8.89 -6.17
C PRO A 296 -5.89 -10.30 -6.25
N SER A 297 -5.90 -10.86 -7.46
CA SER A 297 -5.18 -12.10 -7.75
C SER A 297 -3.67 -11.94 -7.46
N GLY A 298 -3.05 -13.02 -7.03
CA GLY A 298 -1.63 -13.08 -6.66
C GLY A 298 -1.34 -12.62 -5.23
N THR A 299 -2.33 -12.05 -4.51
CA THR A 299 -2.13 -11.61 -3.12
C THR A 299 -2.01 -12.81 -2.19
N ARG A 300 -0.94 -12.84 -1.40
CA ARG A 300 -0.78 -13.80 -0.31
C ARG A 300 -1.55 -13.31 0.93
N LEU A 301 -2.56 -14.07 1.33
CA LEU A 301 -3.50 -13.73 2.39
C LEU A 301 -3.11 -14.31 3.75
N LEU A 302 -2.56 -15.54 3.76
CA LEU A 302 -2.07 -16.21 4.97
C LEU A 302 -0.70 -16.84 4.71
N ASN A 303 0.11 -16.92 5.74
CA ASN A 303 1.39 -17.62 5.72
C ASN A 303 1.31 -18.90 6.55
N GLN A 304 1.97 -19.96 6.09
CA GLN A 304 2.23 -21.13 6.91
C GLN A 304 2.99 -20.74 8.20
N GLY A 305 2.64 -21.38 9.32
CA GLY A 305 3.24 -21.15 10.63
C GLY A 305 2.68 -19.95 11.40
N MET A 306 1.76 -19.19 10.83
CA MET A 306 1.15 -18.03 11.49
C MET A 306 0.27 -18.45 12.68
N THR A 307 0.34 -17.68 13.76
CA THR A 307 -0.39 -17.89 15.03
C THR A 307 -1.25 -16.67 15.36
N ASP A 308 -2.07 -16.28 14.39
CA ASP A 308 -2.96 -15.13 14.51
C ASP A 308 -4.19 -15.40 15.39
N THR A 309 -4.96 -14.35 15.70
CA THR A 309 -6.14 -14.39 16.59
C THR A 309 -7.45 -14.20 15.83
N TRP A 310 -7.50 -14.57 14.56
CA TRP A 310 -8.70 -14.45 13.73
C TRP A 310 -8.89 -15.66 12.82
N ASN A 311 -9.97 -15.72 12.05
CA ASN A 311 -10.21 -16.73 11.03
C ASN A 311 -10.70 -16.10 9.73
N MET A 312 -10.27 -16.67 8.61
CA MET A 312 -10.60 -16.19 7.27
C MET A 312 -11.72 -17.01 6.65
N TYR A 313 -12.72 -16.34 6.08
CA TYR A 313 -13.85 -16.97 5.38
C TYR A 313 -13.96 -16.45 3.96
N LEU A 314 -13.96 -17.34 2.97
CA LEU A 314 -14.02 -16.96 1.56
C LEU A 314 -15.47 -16.72 1.13
N LEU A 315 -15.76 -15.52 0.60
CA LEU A 315 -17.09 -15.16 0.08
C LEU A 315 -17.18 -15.31 -1.43
N GLU A 316 -16.15 -14.87 -2.16
CA GLU A 316 -16.08 -14.85 -3.62
C GLU A 316 -14.65 -15.10 -4.11
N GLY A 317 -14.52 -15.69 -5.31
CA GLY A 317 -13.25 -15.99 -5.97
C GLY A 317 -12.65 -17.34 -5.58
N SER A 318 -11.35 -17.51 -5.83
CA SER A 318 -10.63 -18.77 -5.61
C SER A 318 -9.25 -18.56 -4.97
N LEU A 319 -8.85 -19.53 -4.15
CA LEU A 319 -7.61 -19.54 -3.39
C LEU A 319 -6.80 -20.81 -3.67
N SER A 320 -5.47 -20.65 -3.71
CA SER A 320 -4.52 -21.75 -3.62
C SER A 320 -4.01 -21.85 -2.18
N LEU A 321 -4.09 -23.04 -1.60
CA LEU A 321 -3.54 -23.39 -0.30
C LEU A 321 -2.33 -24.30 -0.52
N GLU A 322 -1.13 -23.78 -0.30
CA GLU A 322 0.13 -24.51 -0.46
C GLU A 322 0.64 -25.01 0.90
N ALA A 323 0.84 -26.32 1.02
CA ALA A 323 1.38 -26.97 2.21
C ALA A 323 2.92 -26.93 2.23
N ALA A 324 3.50 -27.34 3.37
CA ALA A 324 4.95 -27.37 3.58
C ALA A 324 5.71 -28.25 2.56
N ASP A 325 5.06 -29.30 2.08
CA ASP A 325 5.58 -30.27 1.13
C ASP A 325 5.39 -29.83 -0.34
N GLY A 326 4.85 -28.63 -0.57
CA GLY A 326 4.59 -28.06 -1.88
C GLY A 326 3.28 -28.53 -2.53
N GLN A 327 2.49 -29.39 -1.87
CA GLN A 327 1.17 -29.73 -2.39
C GLN A 327 0.22 -28.55 -2.31
N SER A 328 -0.52 -28.30 -3.39
CA SER A 328 -1.50 -27.22 -3.46
C SER A 328 -2.93 -27.74 -3.52
N LEU A 329 -3.82 -27.05 -2.82
CA LEU A 329 -5.26 -27.32 -2.80
C LEU A 329 -6.00 -26.08 -3.29
N LEU A 330 -6.93 -26.30 -4.22
CA LEU A 330 -7.85 -25.27 -4.67
C LEU A 330 -9.05 -25.17 -3.70
N VAL A 331 -9.40 -23.93 -3.34
CA VAL A 331 -10.62 -23.60 -2.60
C VAL A 331 -11.39 -22.54 -3.38
N GLU A 332 -12.60 -22.87 -3.81
CA GLU A 332 -13.48 -21.99 -4.58
C GLU A 332 -14.67 -21.54 -3.72
N ALA A 333 -15.03 -20.27 -3.84
CA ALA A 333 -16.17 -19.71 -3.13
C ALA A 333 -17.46 -20.46 -3.43
N GLY A 334 -18.24 -20.77 -2.40
CA GLY A 334 -19.47 -21.57 -2.52
C GLY A 334 -19.26 -23.08 -2.65
N GLY A 335 -18.02 -23.55 -2.82
CA GLY A 335 -17.68 -24.97 -2.74
C GLY A 335 -17.67 -25.47 -1.29
N GLU A 336 -17.71 -26.79 -1.13
CA GLU A 336 -17.74 -27.46 0.19
C GLU A 336 -16.57 -27.04 1.09
N ARG A 337 -15.36 -26.91 0.51
CA ARG A 337 -14.15 -26.49 1.24
C ARG A 337 -14.19 -25.03 1.71
N ALA A 338 -14.97 -24.17 1.06
CA ALA A 338 -15.13 -22.76 1.45
C ALA A 338 -16.25 -22.56 2.48
N ALA A 339 -17.05 -23.59 2.79
CA ALA A 339 -18.10 -23.52 3.81
C ALA A 339 -17.55 -23.47 5.25
N SER A 340 -16.25 -23.72 5.41
CA SER A 340 -15.48 -23.68 6.66
C SER A 340 -14.36 -22.63 6.59
N PRO A 341 -13.82 -22.17 7.74
CA PRO A 341 -12.70 -21.23 7.76
C PRO A 341 -11.47 -21.78 7.04
N VAL A 342 -10.87 -20.92 6.21
CA VAL A 342 -9.70 -21.25 5.39
C VAL A 342 -8.47 -21.42 6.28
N SER A 343 -7.80 -22.57 6.18
CA SER A 343 -6.59 -22.90 6.95
C SER A 343 -6.79 -22.74 8.48
N PHE A 344 -7.92 -23.22 9.01
CA PHE A 344 -8.35 -22.99 10.39
C PHE A 344 -7.33 -23.35 11.49
N LEU A 345 -6.53 -24.41 11.30
CA LEU A 345 -5.59 -24.88 12.31
C LEU A 345 -4.50 -23.85 12.60
N LYS A 346 -4.17 -23.66 13.88
CA LYS A 346 -3.10 -22.78 14.35
C LYS A 346 -2.00 -23.62 15.02
N PRO A 347 -0.71 -23.44 14.67
CA PRO A 347 -0.19 -22.58 13.60
C PRO A 347 -0.69 -22.98 12.21
N ARG A 348 -0.92 -21.99 11.33
CA ARG A 348 -1.46 -22.20 9.97
C ARG A 348 -0.67 -23.26 9.23
N LYS A 349 -1.36 -24.25 8.65
CA LYS A 349 -0.72 -25.36 7.92
C LYS A 349 -0.40 -25.02 6.46
N TYR A 350 -1.06 -24.00 5.92
CA TYR A 350 -0.96 -23.62 4.52
C TYR A 350 -0.58 -22.15 4.36
N THR A 351 0.19 -21.87 3.32
CA THR A 351 0.29 -20.54 2.72
C THR A 351 -0.87 -20.35 1.76
N VAL A 352 -1.60 -19.25 1.90
CA VAL A 352 -2.84 -19.02 1.14
C VAL A 352 -2.66 -17.85 0.19
N THR A 353 -2.88 -18.07 -1.10
CA THR A 353 -2.73 -17.07 -2.16
C THR A 353 -4.00 -16.97 -2.99
N ALA A 354 -4.43 -15.74 -3.28
CA ALA A 354 -5.57 -15.48 -4.15
C ALA A 354 -5.23 -15.84 -5.61
N LEU A 355 -6.03 -16.70 -6.24
CA LEU A 355 -5.86 -17.05 -7.65
C LEU A 355 -6.68 -16.12 -8.55
N THR A 356 -7.84 -15.69 -8.10
CA THR A 356 -8.64 -14.63 -8.73
C THR A 356 -8.70 -13.41 -7.81
N PRO A 357 -9.29 -12.27 -8.23
CA PRO A 357 -9.82 -11.32 -7.26
C PRO A 357 -10.76 -12.06 -6.29
N VAL A 358 -10.63 -11.76 -5.00
CA VAL A 358 -11.38 -12.43 -3.94
C VAL A 358 -12.05 -11.43 -3.01
N SER A 359 -13.20 -11.84 -2.47
CA SER A 359 -13.90 -11.18 -1.37
C SER A 359 -13.90 -12.14 -0.17
N PHE A 360 -13.54 -11.68 1.02
CA PHE A 360 -13.44 -12.53 2.21
C PHE A 360 -13.71 -11.76 3.52
N LEU A 361 -13.89 -12.50 4.61
CA LEU A 361 -14.05 -11.97 5.96
C LEU A 361 -12.85 -12.35 6.81
N TRP A 362 -12.41 -11.45 7.69
CA TRP A 362 -11.61 -11.78 8.86
C TRP A 362 -12.43 -11.58 10.11
N ILE A 363 -12.57 -12.65 10.87
CA ILE A 363 -13.39 -12.65 12.08
C ILE A 363 -12.48 -12.96 13.28
N PRO A 364 -12.35 -12.06 14.26
CA PRO A 364 -11.56 -12.32 15.47
C PRO A 364 -12.04 -13.55 16.23
N ASP A 365 -11.11 -14.32 16.78
CA ASP A 365 -11.40 -15.52 17.58
C ASP A 365 -12.28 -15.18 18.79
N ALA A 366 -12.03 -14.04 19.44
CA ALA A 366 -12.84 -13.58 20.57
C ALA A 366 -14.30 -13.32 20.16
N LEU A 367 -14.53 -12.75 18.97
CA LEU A 367 -15.87 -12.53 18.45
C LEU A 367 -16.55 -13.86 18.09
N LEU A 368 -15.80 -14.82 17.52
CA LEU A 368 -16.31 -16.16 17.27
C LEU A 368 -16.71 -16.86 18.57
N ALA A 369 -15.89 -16.77 19.62
CA ALA A 369 -16.21 -17.32 20.93
C ALA A 369 -17.50 -16.72 21.49
N ASP A 370 -17.62 -15.39 21.51
CA ASP A 370 -18.80 -14.68 22.01
C ASP A 370 -20.10 -15.07 21.27
N VAL A 371 -20.02 -15.27 19.95
CA VAL A 371 -21.18 -15.55 19.09
C VAL A 371 -21.58 -17.03 19.12
N LEU A 372 -20.59 -17.93 19.19
CA LEU A 372 -20.79 -19.37 19.14
C LEU A 372 -21.03 -20.00 20.52
N GLU A 373 -20.68 -19.32 21.62
CA GLU A 373 -20.97 -19.83 22.95
C GLU A 373 -22.48 -20.06 23.13
N PRO A 374 -22.90 -21.24 23.62
CA PRO A 374 -24.30 -21.46 23.94
C PRO A 374 -24.71 -20.51 25.06
N VAL A 375 -25.89 -19.87 24.94
CA VAL A 375 -26.46 -19.08 26.04
C VAL A 375 -26.59 -20.01 27.24
N LYS A 376 -25.68 -19.92 28.21
CA LYS A 376 -25.91 -20.52 29.52
C LYS A 376 -27.18 -19.87 30.05
N ALA A 377 -28.25 -20.65 30.18
CA ALA A 377 -29.48 -20.19 30.81
C ALA A 377 -29.09 -19.56 32.14
N ARG A 378 -29.26 -18.24 32.26
CA ARG A 378 -29.13 -17.55 33.54
C ARG A 378 -30.15 -18.19 34.47
N THR A 379 -29.69 -19.07 35.35
CA THR A 379 -30.48 -19.58 36.46
C THR A 379 -30.91 -18.37 37.28
N VAL A 380 -32.18 -18.01 37.21
CA VAL A 380 -32.76 -16.95 38.02
C VAL A 380 -32.62 -17.40 39.49
N PRO A 381 -32.10 -16.56 40.39
CA PRO A 381 -31.98 -16.93 41.79
C PRO A 381 -33.38 -17.13 42.36
N SER A 382 -33.64 -18.35 42.84
CA SER A 382 -34.83 -18.71 43.62
C SER A 382 -34.80 -17.96 44.96
N ALA A 383 -35.22 -16.69 44.96
CA ALA A 383 -35.72 -16.04 46.15
C ALA A 383 -37.21 -16.35 46.27
N LEU A 384 -37.60 -16.90 47.41
CA LEU A 384 -38.95 -17.12 47.99
C LEU A 384 -39.16 -18.59 48.42
N LYS A 385 -38.59 -18.93 49.59
CA LYS A 385 -39.31 -19.77 50.53
C LYS A 385 -39.72 -18.90 51.72
N ARG A 386 -41.02 -18.92 51.97
CA ARG A 386 -41.70 -18.33 53.13
C ARG A 386 -41.25 -18.98 54.42
#